data_AF-A0A662MAL3-F1
#
_entry.id   AF-A0A662MAL3-F1
#
_cell.length_a   1.000
_cell.length_b   1.000
_cell.length_c   1.000
_cell.angle_alpha   90.00
_cell.angle_beta   90.00
_cell.angle_gamma   90.00
#
_symmetry.space_group_name_H-M   'P 1'
#
loop_
_entity.id
_entity.type
_entity.pdbx_description
1 polymer ?
#
loop_
_entity_poly.entity_id
_entity_poly.type
_entity_poly.pdbx_seq_one_letter_code
_entity_poly.pdbx_strand_id
1 'polypeptide(L)'
;MGKISWDENTFSRFSYVDNVTISRDGRYVAYVLTKANMKKNKYERTVVIEDLKTGGRSFIEDAFMPVISPRGDKIVYLRAKEENKERLLELWLADLRTMGSKKLIEAKVIDSVQWNEDNR
;
A
#
# COMPACT_ATOMS: atom_id res chain seq x y z
N MET A 1 30.03 -0.31 5.73
CA MET A 1 28.97 0.63 5.33
C MET A 1 29.64 1.98 5.04
N GLY A 2 29.42 2.57 3.86
CA GLY A 2 30.04 3.85 3.49
C GLY A 2 29.51 4.99 4.37
N LYS A 3 30.36 6.00 4.61
CA LYS A 3 29.98 7.20 5.37
C LYS A 3 28.91 7.95 4.58
N ILE A 4 27.71 8.08 5.15
CA ILE A 4 26.63 8.87 4.56
C ILE A 4 27.05 10.35 4.64
N SER A 5 27.22 11.01 3.50
CA SER A 5 27.30 12.47 3.40
C SER A 5 25.89 13.06 3.41
N TRP A 6 25.72 14.17 4.12
CA TRP A 6 24.51 14.98 4.06
C TRP A 6 24.61 15.94 2.87
N ASP A 7 23.65 15.86 1.97
CA ASP A 7 23.53 16.61 0.72
C ASP A 7 22.05 16.76 0.34
N GLU A 8 21.75 17.51 -0.72
CA GLU A 8 20.38 17.73 -1.21
C GLU A 8 19.67 16.46 -1.67
N ASN A 9 20.40 15.37 -1.90
CA ASN A 9 19.84 14.08 -2.31
C ASN A 9 19.56 13.15 -1.13
N THR A 10 19.98 13.52 0.09
CA THR A 10 19.94 12.63 1.25
C THR A 10 18.51 12.23 1.63
N PHE A 11 17.51 13.09 1.41
CA PHE A 11 16.09 12.76 1.64
C PHE A 11 15.65 11.51 0.86
N SER A 12 16.16 11.32 -0.36
CA SER A 12 15.80 10.18 -1.22
C SER A 12 16.33 8.84 -0.71
N ARG A 13 17.26 8.86 0.25
CA ARG A 13 17.83 7.66 0.87
C ARG A 13 16.94 7.12 2.01
N PHE A 14 15.97 7.90 2.47
CA PHE A 14 15.03 7.46 3.51
C PHE A 14 13.88 6.64 2.93
N SER A 15 13.37 5.76 3.78
CA SER A 15 12.09 5.11 3.56
C SER A 15 11.05 5.84 4.42
N TYR A 16 10.00 6.33 3.78
CA TYR A 16 8.90 7.02 4.45
C TYR A 16 7.76 6.03 4.66
N VAL A 17 7.17 6.00 5.85
CA VAL A 17 6.09 5.07 6.21
C VAL A 17 4.84 5.86 6.56
N ASP A 18 3.71 5.49 5.98
CA ASP A 18 2.40 6.09 6.23
C ASP A 18 1.25 5.05 6.08
N ASN A 19 0.01 5.51 6.24
CA ASN A 19 -1.23 4.72 6.08
C ASN A 19 -1.20 3.33 6.76
N VAL A 20 -0.85 3.29 8.04
CA VAL A 20 -0.82 2.05 8.84
C VAL A 20 -2.24 1.57 9.13
N THR A 21 -2.48 0.27 8.98
CA THR A 21 -3.70 -0.44 9.37
C THR A 21 -3.33 -1.79 10.00
N ILE A 22 -4.17 -2.29 10.90
CA ILE A 22 -3.96 -3.54 11.63
C ILE A 22 -5.24 -4.38 11.60
N SER A 23 -5.10 -5.70 11.46
CA SER A 23 -6.23 -6.61 11.59
C SER A 23 -6.78 -6.59 13.02
N ARG A 24 -8.08 -6.87 13.18
CA ARG A 24 -8.76 -6.83 14.48
C ARG A 24 -8.15 -7.76 15.53
N ASP A 25 -7.59 -8.89 15.09
CA ASP A 25 -6.88 -9.86 15.93
C ASP A 25 -5.40 -9.50 16.20
N GLY A 26 -4.92 -8.39 15.63
CA GLY A 26 -3.54 -7.93 15.75
C GLY A 26 -2.52 -8.76 14.97
N ARG A 27 -2.94 -9.73 14.16
CA ARG A 27 -2.02 -10.62 13.44
C ARG A 27 -1.33 -9.93 12.26
N TYR A 28 -2.07 -9.19 11.46
CA TYR A 28 -1.55 -8.54 10.26
C TYR A 28 -1.44 -7.04 10.46
N VAL A 29 -0.29 -6.48 10.08
CA VAL A 29 -0.11 -5.03 9.94
C VAL A 29 0.15 -4.74 8.48
N ALA A 30 -0.55 -3.76 7.92
CA ALA A 30 -0.23 -3.24 6.60
C ALA A 30 0.09 -1.75 6.68
N TYR A 31 1.03 -1.31 5.87
CA TYR A 31 1.45 0.09 5.79
C TYR A 31 1.97 0.39 4.39
N VAL A 32 2.07 1.67 4.06
CA VAL A 32 2.66 2.11 2.80
C VAL A 32 4.11 2.50 3.04
N LEU A 33 5.00 1.95 2.22
CA LEU A 33 6.40 2.31 2.15
C LEU A 33 6.62 3.17 0.91
N THR A 34 7.05 4.40 1.12
CA THR A 34 7.31 5.37 0.05
C THR A 34 8.81 5.63 -0.09
N LYS A 35 9.32 5.53 -1.33
CA LYS A 35 10.68 5.92 -1.70
C LYS A 35 10.67 6.97 -2.80
N ALA A 36 11.51 7.99 -2.68
CA ALA A 36 11.73 8.96 -3.75
C ALA A 36 12.69 8.38 -4.79
N ASN A 37 12.18 8.09 -5.99
CA ASN A 37 13.00 7.63 -7.10
C ASN A 37 13.46 8.84 -7.93
N MET A 38 14.67 9.33 -7.63
CA MET A 38 15.26 10.51 -8.29
C MET A 38 15.46 10.32 -9.80
N LYS A 39 15.73 9.09 -10.26
CA LYS A 39 15.94 8.80 -11.69
C LYS A 39 14.65 8.92 -12.50
N LYS A 40 13.52 8.50 -11.90
CA LYS A 40 12.19 8.54 -12.52
C LYS A 40 11.42 9.82 -12.17
N ASN A 41 11.99 10.69 -11.34
CA ASN A 41 11.32 11.87 -10.78
C ASN A 41 9.91 11.55 -10.22
N LYS A 42 9.79 10.45 -9.48
CA LYS A 42 8.51 9.98 -8.92
C LYS A 42 8.67 9.37 -7.54
N TYR A 43 7.58 9.38 -6.76
CA TYR A 43 7.47 8.55 -5.57
C TYR A 43 7.01 7.14 -5.94
N GLU A 44 7.75 6.13 -5.49
CA GLU A 44 7.39 4.72 -5.59
C GLU A 44 6.75 4.31 -4.26
N ARG A 45 5.54 3.76 -4.32
CA ARG A 45 4.75 3.36 -3.15
C ARG A 45 4.50 1.86 -3.20
N THR A 46 4.70 1.21 -2.07
CA THR A 46 4.47 -0.23 -1.90
C THR A 46 3.64 -0.43 -0.65
N VAL A 47 2.52 -1.14 -0.77
CA VAL A 47 1.84 -1.65 0.42
C VAL A 47 2.63 -2.86 0.90
N VAL A 48 3.14 -2.78 2.12
CA VAL A 48 3.77 -3.90 2.83
C VAL A 48 2.74 -4.49 3.76
N ILE A 49 2.65 -5.82 3.81
CA ILE A 49 1.80 -6.57 4.73
C ILE A 49 2.70 -7.50 5.53
N GLU A 50 2.73 -7.32 6.84
CA GLU A 50 3.49 -8.16 7.76
C GLU A 50 2.54 -9.10 8.53
N ASP A 51 2.85 -10.38 8.55
CA ASP A 51 2.24 -11.34 9.47
C ASP A 51 3.08 -11.38 10.75
N LEU A 52 2.61 -10.70 11.80
CA LEU A 52 3.31 -10.62 13.08
C LEU A 52 3.46 -11.97 13.79
N LYS A 53 2.65 -12.97 13.42
CA LYS A 53 2.78 -14.32 13.96
C LYS A 53 3.98 -15.07 13.38
N THR A 54 4.28 -14.88 12.09
CA THR A 54 5.32 -15.64 11.38
C THR A 54 6.55 -14.81 11.03
N GLY A 55 6.46 -13.48 11.10
CA GLY A 55 7.45 -12.54 10.58
C GLY A 55 7.47 -12.44 9.05
N GLY A 56 6.54 -13.11 8.36
CA GLY A 56 6.44 -13.09 6.91
C GLY A 56 6.00 -11.74 6.37
N ARG A 57 6.51 -11.36 5.19
CA ARG A 57 6.13 -10.13 4.49
C ARG A 57 5.63 -10.42 3.09
N SER A 58 4.52 -9.79 2.73
CA SER A 58 4.00 -9.71 1.37
C SER A 58 4.03 -8.27 0.88
N PHE A 59 4.14 -8.08 -0.43
CA PHE A 59 4.30 -6.75 -1.04
C PHE A 59 3.31 -6.57 -2.18
N ILE A 60 2.66 -5.41 -2.23
CA ILE A 60 1.85 -4.98 -3.36
C ILE A 60 2.48 -3.70 -3.92
N GLU A 61 3.11 -3.82 -5.07
CA GLU A 61 3.75 -2.71 -5.77
C GLU A 61 2.73 -1.74 -6.39
N ASP A 62 3.15 -0.49 -6.56
CA ASP A 62 2.38 0.63 -7.11
C ASP A 62 0.99 0.80 -6.46
N ALA A 63 0.91 0.52 -5.15
CA ALA A 63 -0.31 0.56 -4.35
C ALA A 63 -0.20 1.46 -3.13
N PHE A 64 -1.34 1.94 -2.65
CA PHE A 64 -1.46 2.80 -1.47
C PHE A 64 -2.85 2.70 -0.80
N MET A 65 -3.03 3.35 0.35
CA MET A 65 -4.27 3.33 1.15
C MET A 65 -4.80 1.91 1.46
N PRO A 66 -4.00 1.06 2.12
CA PRO A 66 -4.45 -0.26 2.55
C PRO A 66 -5.52 -0.15 3.64
N VAL A 67 -6.54 -1.00 3.56
CA VAL A 67 -7.53 -1.21 4.63
C VAL A 67 -7.82 -2.69 4.76
N ILE A 68 -7.46 -3.27 5.91
CA ILE A 68 -7.71 -4.69 6.22
C ILE A 68 -9.18 -4.89 6.56
N SER A 69 -9.76 -5.99 6.10
CA SER A 69 -11.16 -6.36 6.37
C SER A 69 -11.40 -6.69 7.86
N PRO A 70 -12.63 -6.56 8.39
CA PRO A 70 -12.90 -6.84 9.80
C PRO A 70 -12.52 -8.25 10.25
N ARG A 71 -12.62 -9.24 9.36
CA ARG A 71 -12.22 -10.64 9.62
C ARG A 71 -10.72 -10.89 9.43
N GLY A 72 -9.96 -9.92 8.92
CA GLY A 72 -8.52 -10.06 8.68
C GLY A 72 -8.17 -11.05 7.56
N ASP A 73 -9.12 -11.35 6.67
CA ASP A 73 -8.94 -12.30 5.57
C ASP A 73 -8.71 -11.61 4.22
N LYS A 74 -9.00 -10.31 4.11
CA LYS A 74 -8.84 -9.51 2.89
C LYS A 74 -8.24 -8.15 3.18
N ILE A 75 -7.75 -7.53 2.13
CA ILE A 75 -7.28 -6.15 2.13
C ILE A 75 -7.75 -5.45 0.87
N VAL A 76 -8.26 -4.22 1.02
CA VAL A 76 -8.43 -3.31 -0.11
C VAL A 76 -7.29 -2.32 -0.19
N TYR A 77 -6.97 -1.90 -1.40
CA TYR A 77 -5.93 -0.91 -1.67
C TYR A 77 -6.24 -0.17 -2.98
N LEU A 78 -5.63 0.99 -3.15
CA LEU A 78 -5.74 1.79 -4.35
C LEU A 78 -4.50 1.62 -5.24
N ARG A 79 -4.73 1.64 -6.55
CA ARG A 79 -3.70 1.86 -7.57
C ARG A 79 -4.02 3.12 -8.35
N ALA A 80 -2.98 3.87 -8.71
CA ALA A 80 -3.11 4.98 -9.63
C ALA A 80 -2.80 4.49 -11.05
N LYS A 81 -3.69 4.80 -11.98
CA LYS A 81 -3.52 4.53 -13.41
C LYS A 81 -3.48 5.86 -14.14
N GLU A 82 -2.53 6.01 -15.06
CA GLU A 82 -2.53 7.12 -16.00
C GLU A 82 -3.05 6.61 -17.35
N GLU A 83 -4.13 7.22 -17.85
CA GLU A 83 -4.75 6.86 -19.13
C GLU A 83 -5.24 8.13 -19.83
N ASN A 84 -4.87 8.32 -21.09
CA ASN A 84 -5.28 9.50 -21.89
C ASN A 84 -4.99 10.86 -21.22
N LYS A 85 -3.89 10.96 -20.45
CA LYS A 85 -3.52 12.14 -19.63
C LYS A 85 -4.47 12.43 -18.46
N GLU A 86 -5.42 11.54 -18.17
CA GLU A 86 -6.20 11.56 -16.93
C GLU A 86 -5.59 10.57 -15.93
N ARG A 87 -5.62 10.94 -14.65
CA ARG A 87 -5.26 10.05 -13.55
C ARG A 87 -6.53 9.44 -12.99
N LEU A 88 -6.65 8.13 -13.06
CA LEU A 88 -7.73 7.34 -12.48
C LEU A 88 -7.22 6.56 -11.27
N LEU A 89 -8.13 6.28 -10.35
CA LEU A 89 -7.89 5.43 -9.19
C LEU A 89 -8.69 4.14 -9.34
N GLU A 90 -8.00 3.04 -9.16
CA GLU A 90 -8.59 1.71 -9.13
C GLU A 90 -8.62 1.20 -7.69
N LEU A 91 -9.78 0.76 -7.22
CA LEU A 91 -9.90 0.03 -5.97
C LEU A 91 -9.72 -1.46 -6.26
N TRP A 92 -8.80 -2.08 -5.54
CA TRP A 92 -8.49 -3.50 -5.64
C TRP A 92 -8.78 -4.20 -4.32
N LEU A 93 -9.13 -5.47 -4.43
CA LEU A 93 -9.33 -6.38 -3.31
C LEU A 93 -8.37 -7.55 -3.45
N ALA A 94 -7.61 -7.86 -2.41
CA ALA A 94 -6.77 -9.05 -2.33
C ALA A 94 -7.15 -9.93 -1.13
N ASP A 95 -7.04 -11.25 -1.32
CA ASP A 95 -7.07 -12.24 -0.25
C ASP A 95 -5.71 -12.24 0.48
N LEU A 96 -5.70 -12.09 1.80
CA LEU A 96 -4.45 -11.92 2.57
C LEU A 96 -3.62 -13.21 2.66
N ARG A 97 -4.23 -14.38 2.43
CA ARG A 97 -3.53 -15.67 2.52
C ARG A 97 -2.82 -16.01 1.21
N THR A 98 -3.45 -15.73 0.08
CA THR A 98 -2.98 -16.12 -1.26
C THR A 98 -2.42 -14.95 -2.06
N MET A 99 -2.70 -13.71 -1.64
CA MET A 99 -2.45 -12.47 -2.39
C MET A 99 -3.14 -12.42 -3.76
N GLY A 100 -4.11 -13.32 -4.00
CA GLY A 100 -4.96 -13.26 -5.19
C GLY A 100 -5.80 -11.99 -5.18
N SER A 101 -5.71 -11.18 -6.22
CA SER A 101 -6.30 -9.84 -6.28
C SER A 101 -7.26 -9.66 -7.46
N LYS A 102 -8.30 -8.84 -7.27
CA LYS A 102 -9.19 -8.37 -8.35
C LYS A 102 -9.51 -6.89 -8.23
N LYS A 103 -9.73 -6.23 -9.36
CA LYS A 103 -10.27 -4.87 -9.41
C LYS A 103 -11.76 -4.89 -9.01
N LEU A 104 -12.18 -3.92 -8.20
CA LEU A 104 -13.56 -3.72 -7.79
C LEU A 104 -14.22 -2.57 -8.57
N ILE A 105 -13.56 -1.40 -8.59
CA ILE A 105 -14.08 -0.19 -9.23
C ILE A 105 -12.92 0.67 -9.76
N GLU A 106 -13.24 1.51 -10.73
CA GLU A 106 -12.38 2.57 -11.25
C GLU A 106 -13.13 3.90 -11.17
N ALA A 107 -12.48 4.94 -10.67
CA ALA A 107 -13.06 6.27 -10.50
C ALA A 107 -12.01 7.36 -10.68
N LYS A 108 -12.44 8.58 -11.00
CA LYS A 108 -11.54 9.75 -11.08
C LYS A 108 -10.94 10.10 -9.71
N VAL A 109 -11.73 9.98 -8.65
CA VAL A 109 -11.33 10.29 -7.27
C VAL A 109 -11.92 9.26 -6.33
N ILE A 110 -11.12 8.82 -5.38
CA ILE A 110 -11.51 8.03 -4.20
C ILE A 110 -10.77 8.68 -3.04
N ASP A 111 -11.51 9.30 -2.13
CA ASP A 111 -10.98 10.03 -0.98
C ASP A 111 -10.77 9.13 0.23
N SER A 112 -11.63 8.13 0.41
CA SER A 112 -11.63 7.21 1.52
C SER A 112 -12.28 5.88 1.15
N VAL A 113 -11.88 4.82 1.83
CA VAL A 113 -12.47 3.49 1.72
C VAL A 113 -12.58 2.93 3.13
N GLN A 114 -13.73 2.36 3.47
CA GLN A 114 -13.95 1.69 4.75
C GLN A 114 -14.72 0.41 4.51
N TRP A 115 -14.40 -0.62 5.29
CA TRP A 115 -15.15 -1.86 5.31
C TRP A 115 -16.42 -1.71 6.14
N ASN A 116 -17.50 -2.35 5.71
CA ASN A 116 -18.60 -2.66 6.60
C ASN A 116 -18.21 -3.83 7.53
N GLU A 117 -18.77 -3.88 8.75
CA GLU A 117 -18.56 -4.95 9.72
C GLU A 117 -18.93 -6.36 9.20
N ASP A 118 -19.82 -6.43 8.20
CA ASP A 118 -20.20 -7.70 7.56
C ASP A 118 -19.11 -8.31 6.67
N ASN A 119 -17.97 -7.62 6.50
CA ASN A 119 -16.80 -8.06 5.72
C ASN A 119 -17.10 -8.21 4.22
N ARG A 120 -18.05 -7.42 3.69
CA ARG A 120 -18.44 -7.37 2.28
C ARG A 120 -18.68 -5.95 1.79
#